data_AF-A0A7S0FCK3-F1
#
_entry.id   AF-A0A7S0FCK3-F1
#
_cell.length_a   1.000
_cell.length_b   1.000
_cell.length_c   1.000
_cell.angle_alpha   90.00
_cell.angle_beta   90.00
_cell.angle_gamma   90.00
#
_symmetry.space_group_name_H-M   'P 1'
#
loop_
_entity.id
_entity.type
_entity.pdbx_description
1 polymer ?
#
loop_
_entity_poly.entity_id
_entity_poly.type
_entity_poly.pdbx_seq_one_letter_code
_entity_poly.pdbx_strand_id
1 'polypeptide(L)'
;HDLNTSSAILLKILAGTQAPNPNSIGWVDAADVAQAHIAAYEHMEAGGRRFLCAADEVPTWTEVARWIKDMSPGSPVITDAPAAGEGVRMGFDTSALKGLGVRFT
;
A
#
# COMPACT_ATOMS: atom_id res chain seq x y z
N HIS A 1 4.50 -15.57 -17.58
CA HIS A 1 5.06 -14.26 -17.15
C HIS A 1 5.15 -14.34 -15.64
N ASP A 2 6.35 -14.20 -15.07
CA ASP A 2 6.51 -14.26 -13.61
C ASP A 2 5.98 -12.97 -12.98
N LEU A 3 5.25 -13.10 -11.87
CA LEU A 3 4.80 -11.96 -11.08
C LEU A 3 5.97 -11.39 -10.28
N ASN A 4 5.98 -10.07 -10.10
CA ASN A 4 6.88 -9.47 -9.12
C ASN A 4 6.54 -9.98 -7.70
N THR A 5 7.48 -9.88 -6.78
CA THR A 5 7.35 -10.46 -5.44
C THR A 5 6.09 -9.98 -4.69
N SER A 6 5.75 -8.70 -4.75
CA SER A 6 4.59 -8.15 -4.04
C SER A 6 3.27 -8.61 -4.64
N SER A 7 3.15 -8.63 -5.97
CA SER A 7 1.99 -9.19 -6.68
C SER A 7 1.82 -10.68 -6.42
N ALA A 8 2.93 -11.44 -6.35
CA ALA A 8 2.90 -12.85 -6.03
C ALA A 8 2.39 -13.10 -4.60
N ILE A 9 2.80 -12.27 -3.63
CA ILE A 9 2.30 -12.33 -2.25
C ILE A 9 0.80 -12.03 -2.19
N LEU A 10 0.36 -10.93 -2.83
CA LEU A 10 -1.05 -10.55 -2.86
C LEU A 10 -1.90 -11.65 -3.49
N LEU A 11 -1.46 -12.26 -4.60
CA LEU A 11 -2.16 -13.37 -5.23
C LEU A 11 -2.31 -14.57 -4.28
N LYS A 12 -1.26 -14.94 -3.55
CA LYS A 12 -1.32 -16.06 -2.59
C LYS A 12 -2.28 -15.80 -1.43
N ILE A 13 -2.34 -14.55 -0.95
CA ILE A 13 -3.29 -14.10 0.09
C ILE A 13 -4.72 -14.17 -0.44
N LEU A 14 -4.96 -13.62 -1.64
CA LEU A 14 -6.26 -13.67 -2.31
C LEU A 14 -6.75 -15.10 -2.55
N ALA A 15 -5.83 -16.02 -2.85
CA ALA A 15 -6.13 -17.44 -3.03
C ALA A 15 -6.32 -18.21 -1.71
N GLY A 16 -6.12 -17.57 -0.55
CA GLY A 16 -6.19 -18.25 0.76
C GLY A 16 -5.06 -19.26 0.99
N THR A 17 -4.01 -19.24 0.18
CA THR A 17 -2.88 -20.19 0.26
C THR A 17 -1.75 -19.71 1.17
N GLN A 18 -1.81 -18.45 1.59
CA GLN A 18 -0.84 -17.84 2.49
C GLN A 18 -1.56 -16.89 3.44
N ALA A 19 -1.31 -17.02 4.73
CA ALA A 19 -1.80 -16.08 5.73
C ALA A 19 -1.10 -14.71 5.59
N PRO A 20 -1.79 -13.60 5.91
CA PRO A 20 -1.17 -12.28 5.88
C PRO A 20 -0.04 -12.16 6.91
N ASN A 21 1.03 -11.45 6.52
CA ASN A 21 2.12 -11.04 7.41
C ASN A 21 1.61 -9.93 8.36
N PRO A 22 1.94 -9.95 9.66
CA PRO A 22 1.52 -8.88 10.57
C PRO A 22 2.10 -7.49 10.23
N ASN A 23 3.23 -7.42 9.54
CA ASN A 23 3.91 -6.16 9.21
C ASN A 23 3.25 -5.44 8.03
N SER A 24 3.40 -4.11 7.97
CA SER A 24 2.98 -3.32 6.81
C SER A 24 4.09 -3.15 5.77
N ILE A 25 3.68 -2.83 4.53
CA ILE A 25 4.52 -2.37 3.43
C ILE A 25 3.88 -1.12 2.84
N GLY A 26 4.65 -0.19 2.28
CA GLY A 26 4.09 0.99 1.63
C GLY A 26 3.05 0.62 0.57
N TRP A 27 1.85 1.19 0.71
CA TRP A 27 0.76 1.14 -0.26
C TRP A 27 0.51 2.55 -0.76
N VAL A 28 -0.03 2.68 -1.97
CA VAL A 28 -0.48 3.95 -2.53
C VAL A 28 -1.55 3.66 -3.58
N ASP A 29 -2.56 4.51 -3.67
CA ASP A 29 -3.52 4.43 -4.77
C ASP A 29 -2.82 4.80 -6.10
N ALA A 30 -3.12 4.08 -7.18
CA ALA A 30 -2.56 4.37 -8.48
C ALA A 30 -2.96 5.78 -9.00
N ALA A 31 -4.13 6.29 -8.61
CA ALA A 31 -4.56 7.64 -8.90
C ALA A 31 -3.67 8.68 -8.21
N ASP A 32 -3.29 8.45 -6.95
CA ASP A 32 -2.38 9.34 -6.21
C ASP A 32 -0.98 9.33 -6.81
N VAL A 33 -0.51 8.17 -7.31
CA VAL A 33 0.75 8.08 -8.07
C VAL A 33 0.68 8.93 -9.33
N ALA A 34 -0.42 8.84 -10.09
CA ALA A 34 -0.59 9.64 -11.31
C ALA A 34 -0.60 11.14 -11.00
N GLN A 35 -1.34 11.55 -9.96
CA GLN A 35 -1.36 12.95 -9.50
C GLN A 35 0.01 13.42 -9.05
N ALA A 36 0.77 12.60 -8.33
CA ALA A 36 2.13 12.93 -7.90
C ALA A 36 3.08 13.17 -9.08
N HIS A 37 2.97 12.37 -10.15
CA HIS A 37 3.78 12.57 -11.35
C HIS A 37 3.40 13.87 -12.07
N ILE A 38 2.11 14.19 -12.19
CA ILE A 38 1.63 15.44 -12.78
C ILE A 38 2.15 16.63 -11.97
N ALA A 39 1.94 16.62 -10.65
CA ALA A 39 2.39 17.69 -9.76
C ALA A 39 3.92 17.91 -9.85
N ALA A 40 4.71 16.83 -9.82
CA ALA A 40 6.16 16.93 -9.95
C ALA A 40 6.61 17.45 -11.33
N TYR A 41 5.83 17.20 -12.38
CA TYR A 41 6.12 17.72 -13.72
C TYR A 41 5.80 19.21 -13.83
N GLU A 42 4.70 19.67 -13.22
CA GLU A 42 4.23 21.06 -13.29
C GLU A 42 5.06 22.03 -12.43
N HIS A 43 5.75 21.52 -11.41
CA HIS A 43 6.52 22.32 -10.45
C HIS A 43 8.02 22.22 -10.73
N MET A 44 8.61 23.28 -11.31
CA MET A 44 10.03 23.25 -11.70
C MET A 44 10.98 22.98 -10.52
N GLU A 45 10.62 23.41 -9.31
CA GLU A 45 11.38 23.16 -8.07
C GLU A 45 11.36 21.69 -7.61
N ALA A 46 10.54 20.84 -8.24
CA ALA A 46 10.57 19.39 -8.05
C ALA A 46 11.70 18.72 -8.84
N GLY A 47 12.30 19.42 -9.82
CA GLY A 47 13.39 18.91 -10.65
C GLY A 47 14.56 18.37 -9.84
N GLY A 48 15.01 17.14 -10.16
CA GLY A 48 16.15 16.49 -9.51
C GLY A 48 15.87 15.98 -8.08
N ARG A 49 14.64 16.12 -7.56
CA ARG A 49 14.26 15.63 -6.23
C ARG A 49 13.64 14.24 -6.32
N ARG A 50 13.73 13.49 -5.22
CA ARG A 50 13.03 12.22 -5.03
C ARG A 50 11.95 12.42 -3.98
N PHE A 51 10.80 11.81 -4.23
CA PHE A 51 9.61 11.95 -3.40
C PHE A 51 9.11 10.57 -2.98
N LEU A 52 8.72 10.42 -1.72
CA LEU A 52 8.00 9.24 -1.25
C LEU A 52 6.52 9.42 -1.57
N CYS A 53 5.96 8.50 -2.32
CA CYS A 53 4.55 8.46 -2.71
C CYS A 53 3.91 7.22 -2.06
N ALA A 54 3.28 7.42 -0.90
CA ALA A 54 2.70 6.39 -0.06
C ALA A 54 1.44 6.95 0.61
N ALA A 55 0.50 6.08 0.96
CA ALA A 55 -0.66 6.43 1.77
C ALA A 55 -0.22 6.96 3.14
N ASP A 56 -1.00 7.89 3.71
CA ASP A 56 -0.71 8.51 5.01
C ASP A 56 -0.74 7.49 6.15
N GLU A 57 -1.70 6.59 6.10
CA GLU A 57 -1.81 5.45 7.02
C GLU A 57 -1.61 4.15 6.24
N VAL A 58 -0.46 3.52 6.41
CA VAL A 58 -0.10 2.32 5.67
C VAL A 58 -0.72 1.09 6.32
N PRO A 59 -1.61 0.34 5.63
CA PRO A 59 -2.24 -0.85 6.21
C PRO A 59 -1.26 -2.01 6.35
N THR A 60 -1.43 -2.79 7.41
CA THR A 60 -0.84 -4.13 7.55
C THR A 60 -1.47 -5.10 6.56
N TRP A 61 -0.80 -6.20 6.20
CA TRP A 61 -1.43 -7.21 5.34
C TRP A 61 -2.66 -7.84 5.98
N THR A 62 -2.73 -7.90 7.33
CA THR A 62 -3.89 -8.39 8.06
C THR A 62 -5.10 -7.48 7.85
N GLU A 63 -4.90 -6.16 7.86
CA GLU A 63 -5.96 -5.18 7.55
C GLU A 63 -6.41 -5.32 6.09
N VAL A 64 -5.47 -5.42 5.15
CA VAL A 64 -5.79 -5.65 3.73
C VAL A 64 -6.62 -6.93 3.55
N ALA A 65 -6.24 -8.03 4.22
CA ALA A 65 -6.99 -9.28 4.17
C ALA A 65 -8.42 -9.13 4.72
N ARG A 66 -8.60 -8.39 5.81
CA ARG A 66 -9.93 -8.09 6.37
C ARG A 66 -10.77 -7.26 5.40
N TRP A 67 -10.20 -6.19 4.82
CA TRP A 67 -10.90 -5.39 3.82
C TRP A 67 -11.35 -6.20 2.61
N ILE A 68 -10.50 -7.11 2.12
CA ILE A 68 -10.87 -8.05 1.05
C ILE A 68 -12.06 -8.91 1.46
N LYS A 69 -12.06 -9.44 2.69
CA LYS A 69 -13.16 -10.26 3.22
C LYS A 69 -14.45 -9.46 3.38
N ASP A 70 -14.35 -8.21 3.82
CA ASP A 70 -15.50 -7.31 3.98
C ASP A 70 -16.12 -6.93 2.63
N MET A 71 -15.29 -6.62 1.63
CA MET A 71 -15.74 -6.32 0.26
C MET A 71 -16.29 -7.56 -0.47
N SER A 72 -15.80 -8.74 -0.14
CA SER A 72 -16.21 -10.02 -0.76
C SER A 72 -16.24 -11.14 0.29
N PRO A 73 -17.38 -11.32 0.99
CA PRO A 73 -17.50 -12.31 2.07
C PRO A 73 -17.23 -13.76 1.64
N GLY A 74 -17.44 -14.09 0.37
CA GLY A 74 -17.14 -15.41 -0.21
C GLY A 74 -15.65 -15.66 -0.50
N SER A 75 -14.80 -14.65 -0.34
CA SER A 75 -13.35 -14.77 -0.57
C SER A 75 -12.71 -15.82 0.35
N PRO A 76 -11.78 -16.65 -0.17
CA PRO A 76 -11.05 -17.64 0.63
C PRO A 76 -9.91 -17.01 1.46
N VAL A 77 -9.77 -15.68 1.45
CA VAL A 77 -8.72 -14.98 2.20
C VAL A 77 -8.74 -15.36 3.69
N ILE A 78 -7.54 -15.60 4.23
CA ILE A 78 -7.33 -15.90 5.64
C ILE A 78 -7.23 -14.57 6.40
N THR A 79 -8.05 -14.39 7.43
CA THR A 79 -8.12 -13.16 8.24
C THR A 79 -7.72 -13.38 9.71
N ASP A 80 -7.34 -14.60 10.06
CA ASP A 80 -6.97 -14.96 11.43
C ASP A 80 -5.79 -14.11 11.91
N ALA A 81 -5.76 -13.88 13.23
CA ALA A 81 -4.69 -13.11 13.85
C ALA A 81 -3.33 -13.76 13.59
N PRO A 82 -2.30 -13.00 13.18
CA PRO A 82 -0.98 -13.55 12.96
C PRO A 82 -0.40 -14.11 14.26
N ALA A 83 0.21 -15.30 14.20
CA ALA A 83 0.84 -15.93 15.36
C ALA A 83 1.98 -15.09 15.98
N ALA A 84 2.53 -14.14 15.22
CA ALA A 84 3.64 -13.28 15.61
C ALA A 84 3.23 -11.93 16.24
N GLY A 85 1.94 -11.73 16.56
CA GLY A 85 1.43 -10.49 17.18
C GLY A 85 0.95 -9.44 16.16
N GLU A 86 0.73 -8.20 16.61
CA GLU A 86 0.11 -7.13 15.80
C GLU A 86 0.99 -6.61 14.65
N GLY A 87 2.31 -6.83 14.71
CA GLY A 87 3.27 -6.43 13.68
C GLY A 87 3.72 -4.97 13.76
N VAL A 88 4.56 -4.57 12.80
CA VAL A 88 5.07 -3.20 12.70
C VAL A 88 4.35 -2.44 11.60
N ARG A 89 3.85 -1.24 11.92
CA ARG A 89 3.34 -0.28 10.94
C ARG A 89 4.44 0.72 10.56
N MET A 90 4.80 0.72 9.28
CA MET A 90 5.66 1.74 8.69
C MET A 90 4.90 3.05 8.47
N GLY A 91 5.60 4.17 8.65
CA GLY A 91 5.17 5.50 8.21
C GLY A 91 6.14 6.06 7.19
N PHE A 92 5.64 6.90 6.29
CA PHE A 92 6.43 7.57 5.26
C PHE A 92 6.22 9.08 5.34
N ASP A 93 7.31 9.84 5.21
CA ASP A 93 7.22 11.29 5.10
C ASP A 93 6.85 11.69 3.67
N THR A 94 5.58 12.02 3.47
CA THR A 94 5.01 12.47 2.19
C THR A 94 4.80 13.98 2.13
N SER A 95 5.31 14.72 3.13
CA SER A 95 5.11 16.18 3.25
C SER A 95 5.57 16.95 2.02
N ALA A 96 6.65 16.51 1.38
CA ALA A 96 7.17 17.13 0.17
C ALA A 96 6.19 17.06 -1.02
N LEU A 97 5.46 15.94 -1.21
CA LEU A 97 4.43 15.84 -2.26
C LEU A 97 3.17 16.60 -1.90
N LYS A 98 2.79 16.62 -0.61
CA LYS A 98 1.68 17.45 -0.13
C LYS A 98 1.95 18.94 -0.37
N GLY A 99 3.21 19.35 -0.23
CA GLY A 99 3.66 20.70 -0.58
C GLY A 99 3.48 21.05 -2.06
N LEU A 100 3.46 20.05 -2.95
CA LEU A 100 3.15 20.20 -4.39
C LEU A 100 1.64 20.07 -4.69
N GLY A 101 0.79 20.01 -3.66
CA GLY A 101 -0.67 19.93 -3.80
C GLY A 101 -1.25 18.52 -3.92
N VAL A 102 -0.43 17.47 -3.86
CA VAL A 102 -0.90 16.06 -3.91
C VAL A 102 -1.65 15.73 -2.62
N ARG A 103 -2.78 15.03 -2.75
CA ARG A 103 -3.54 14.48 -1.62
C ARG A 103 -3.53 12.97 -1.72
N PHE A 104 -3.29 12.32 -0.59
CA PHE A 104 -3.33 10.87 -0.50
C PHE A 104 -4.69 10.43 0.02
N THR A 105 -5.18 9.34 -0.54
CA THR A 105 -6.48 8.75 -0.20
C THR A 105 -6.35 7.69 0.89
#